data_AF-A0A2A9KAN7-F1
#
_entry.id   AF-A0A2A9KAN7-F1
#
_cell.length_a   1.000
_cell.length_b   1.000
_cell.length_c   1.000
_cell.angle_alpha   90.00
_cell.angle_beta   90.00
_cell.angle_gamma   90.00
#
_symmetry.space_group_name_H-M   'P 1'
#
loop_
_entity.id
_entity.type
_entity.pdbx_description
1 polymer ?
#
loop_
_entity_poly.entity_id
_entity_poly.type
_entity_poly.pdbx_seq_one_letter_code
_entity_poly.pdbx_strand_id
1 'polypeptide(L)' 'MAAQTTLTMIKRITVNPAVTRRHSDPTVGMYTTQEVNFHFHDDSLHTLRLHLDAGLNALAMGELITNKEVTA' A
#
# COMPACT_ATOMS: atom_id res chain seq x y z
N MET A 1 -2.13 22.37 -10.33
CA MET A 1 -1.39 21.31 -11.06
C MET A 1 -1.92 19.97 -10.60
N ALA A 2 -2.61 19.23 -11.47
CA ALA A 2 -3.00 17.86 -11.17
C ALA A 2 -1.75 16.99 -11.30
N ALA A 3 -1.37 16.26 -10.24
CA ALA A 3 -0.32 15.26 -10.31
C ALA A 3 -0.82 14.14 -11.24
N GLN A 4 -0.41 14.19 -12.50
CA GLN A 4 -0.64 13.10 -13.44
C GLN A 4 0.37 11.99 -13.11
N THR A 5 0.02 11.12 -12.16
CA THR A 5 0.82 9.95 -11.83
C THR A 5 0.75 8.99 -13.01
N THR A 6 1.77 8.97 -13.84
CA THR A 6 1.86 8.06 -14.98
C THR A 6 2.17 6.66 -14.45
N LEU A 7 1.17 5.78 -14.40
CA LEU A 7 1.25 4.40 -13.89
C LEU A 7 1.93 3.42 -14.88
N THR A 8 2.76 3.93 -15.79
CA THR A 8 3.20 3.19 -16.99
C THR A 8 4.25 2.11 -16.75
N MET A 9 4.81 1.99 -15.54
CA MET A 9 5.99 1.14 -15.25
C MET A 9 5.84 0.28 -13.98
N ILE A 10 4.61 0.05 -13.50
CA ILE A 10 4.39 -0.82 -12.34
C ILE A 10 4.60 -2.28 -12.75
N LYS A 11 5.60 -2.93 -12.14
CA LYS A 11 5.87 -4.35 -12.29
C LYS A 11 4.93 -5.18 -11.42
N ARG A 12 4.73 -4.74 -10.17
CA ARG A 12 3.96 -5.44 -9.16
C ARG A 12 3.39 -4.47 -8.13
N ILE A 13 2.21 -4.78 -7.60
CA ILE A 13 1.65 -4.11 -6.41
C ILE A 13 1.46 -5.14 -5.30
N THR A 14 1.91 -4.83 -4.09
CA THR A 14 1.74 -5.69 -2.91
C THR A 14 0.94 -4.95 -1.85
N VAL A 15 -0.12 -5.56 -1.34
CA VAL A 15 -0.91 -5.04 -0.21
C VAL A 15 -0.52 -5.78 1.06
N ASN A 16 0.08 -5.06 2.00
CA ASN A 16 0.54 -5.63 3.26
C ASN A 16 -0.62 -5.81 4.26
N PRO A 17 -0.45 -6.67 5.28
CA PRO A 17 -1.39 -6.76 6.39
C PRO A 17 -1.55 -5.39 7.10
N ALA A 18 -2.75 -5.13 7.60
CA ALA A 18 -2.98 -3.98 8.48
C ALA A 18 -2.24 -4.18 9.81
N VAL A 19 -1.65 -3.11 10.32
CA VAL A 19 -0.89 -3.11 11.57
C VAL A 19 -1.46 -2.03 12.49
N THR A 20 -1.92 -2.45 13.66
CA THR A 20 -2.37 -1.54 14.73
C THR A 20 -1.18 -1.18 15.62
N ARG A 21 -0.98 0.11 15.86
CA ARG A 21 0.12 0.67 16.64
C ARG A 21 -0.42 1.63 17.68
N ARG A 22 0.28 1.74 18.80
CA ARG A 22 0.03 2.79 19.79
C ARG A 22 0.71 4.07 19.33
N HIS A 23 -0.03 5.17 19.33
CA HIS A 23 0.55 6.47 19.04
C HIS A 23 1.46 6.92 20.20
N SER A 24 2.53 7.65 19.87
CA SER A 24 3.48 8.17 20.88
C SER A 24 2.82 9.21 21.78
N ASP A 25 1.93 10.03 21.22
CA ASP A 25 1.01 10.87 21.98
C ASP A 25 -0.10 10.02 22.62
N PRO A 26 -0.22 9.99 23.96
CA PRO A 26 -1.21 9.19 24.67
C PRO A 26 -2.65 9.65 24.44
N THR A 27 -2.89 10.86 23.94
CA THR A 27 -4.22 11.40 23.66
C THR A 27 -4.82 10.87 22.35
N VAL A 28 -3.98 10.42 21.42
CA VAL A 28 -4.38 9.89 20.11
C VAL A 28 -4.80 8.42 20.18
N GLY A 29 -4.27 7.67 21.16
CA GLY A 29 -4.66 6.27 21.39
C GLY A 29 -4.01 5.28 20.41
N MET A 30 -4.80 4.31 19.93
CA MET A 30 -4.35 3.30 18.96
C MET A 30 -4.78 3.72 17.56
N TYR A 31 -3.91 3.53 16.58
CA TYR A 31 -4.22 3.76 15.17
C TYR A 31 -3.81 2.54 14.34
N THR A 32 -4.55 2.29 13.27
CA THR A 32 -4.25 1.18 12.36
C THR A 32 -3.79 1.75 11.04
N THR A 33 -2.72 1.18 10.50
CA THR A 33 -2.22 1.54 9.17
C THR A 33 -2.12 0.32 8.29
N GLN A 34 -2.27 0.52 6.99
CA GLN A 34 -1.98 -0.50 5.99
C GLN A 34 -1.09 0.08 4.89
N GLU A 35 -0.15 -0.72 4.40
CA GLU A 35 0.81 -0.28 3.38
C GLU A 35 0.49 -0.95 2.04
N VAL A 36 0.53 -0.14 0.99
CA VAL A 36 0.46 -0.58 -0.41
C VAL A 36 1.80 -0.23 -1.06
N ASN A 37 2.48 -1.27 -1.54
CA ASN A 37 3.80 -1.19 -2.12
C ASN A 37 3.71 -1.30 -3.64
N PHE A 38 4.17 -0.27 -4.34
CA PHE A 38 4.29 -0.25 -5.79
C PHE A 38 5.73 -0.54 -6.16
N HIS A 39 5.96 -1.70 -6.77
CA HIS A 39 7.23 -2.10 -7.32
C HIS A 39 7.27 -1.72 -8.80
N PHE A 40 8.25 -0.93 -9.20
CA PHE A 40 8.43 -0.50 -10.59
C PHE A 40 9.48 -1.37 -11.30
N HIS A 41 9.51 -1.28 -12.62
CA HIS A 41 10.47 -2.03 -13.45
C HIS A 41 11.93 -1.62 -13.29
N ASP A 42 12.20 -0.43 -12.76
CA ASP A 42 13.53 0.07 -12.41
C ASP A 42 13.98 -0.36 -11.00
N ASP A 43 13.29 -1.33 -10.41
CA ASP A 43 13.45 -1.82 -9.04
C ASP A 43 13.17 -0.78 -7.94
N SER A 44 12.64 0.40 -8.30
CA SER A 44 12.19 1.36 -7.30
C SER A 44 10.93 0.87 -6.57
N LEU A 45 10.83 1.26 -5.30
CA LEU A 45 9.72 0.93 -4.42
C LEU A 45 9.09 2.21 -3.90
N HIS A 46 7.80 2.41 -4.19
CA HIS A 46 7.01 3.48 -3.58
C HIS A 46 6.00 2.85 -2.62
N THR A 47 5.98 3.34 -1.38
CA THR A 47 5.05 2.88 -0.35
C THR A 47 4.00 3.94 -0.08
N LEU A 48 2.74 3.59 -0.30
CA LEU A 48 1.59 4.35 0.15
C LEU A 48 1.13 3.79 1.50
N ARG A 49 1.13 4.63 2.54
CA ARG A 49 0.60 4.28 3.86
C ARG A 49 -0.78 4.87 4.04
N LEU A 50 -1.75 3.99 4.26
CA LEU A 50 -3.15 4.32 4.55
C LEU A 50 -3.37 4.31 6.06
N HIS A 51 -4.05 5.32 6.57
CA HIS A 51 -4.63 5.27 7.91
C HIS A 51 -6.01 4.64 7.79
N LEU A 52 -6.27 3.61 8.60
CA LEU A 52 -7.55 2.93 8.65
C LEU A 52 -8.29 3.40 9.89
N ASP A 53 -9.39 4.12 9.65
CA ASP A 53 -10.30 4.53 10.72
C ASP A 53 -10.97 3.29 11.36
N ALA A 54 -11.32 3.42 12.63
CA ALA A 54 -11.97 2.36 13.37
C ALA A 54 -13.30 1.94 12.70
N GLY A 55 -13.48 0.64 12.49
CA GLY A 55 -14.68 0.08 11.85
C GLY A 55 -14.63 0.00 10.32
N LEU A 56 -13.58 0.51 9.67
CA LEU A 56 -13.34 0.27 8.24
C LEU A 56 -12.64 -1.07 8.02
N ASN A 57 -13.02 -1.75 6.94
CA ASN A 57 -12.32 -2.95 6.50
C ASN A 57 -10.97 -2.56 5.88
N ALA A 58 -9.92 -3.31 6.24
CA ALA A 58 -8.64 -3.23 5.56
C ALA A 58 -8.79 -3.65 4.09
N LEU A 59 -7.89 -3.18 3.23
CA LEU A 59 -7.75 -3.69 1.87
C LEU A 59 -7.41 -5.18 1.93
N ALA A 60 -7.99 -5.96 1.02
CA ALA A 60 -7.66 -7.36 0.88
C ALA A 60 -6.17 -7.52 0.60
N MET A 61 -5.51 -8.39 1.36
CA MET A 61 -4.11 -8.72 1.14
C MET A 61 -3.95 -9.41 -0.20
N GLY A 62 -2.84 -9.16 -0.87
CA GLY A 62 -2.55 -9.80 -2.13
C GLY A 62 -1.45 -9.14 -2.91
N GLU A 63 -1.15 -9.78 -4.04
CA GLU A 63 -0.16 -9.35 -5.00
C GLU A 63 -0.86 -9.19 -6.35
N LEU A 64 -0.83 -7.98 -6.90
CA LEU A 64 -1.19 -7.76 -8.30
C LEU A 64 0.09 -7.87 -9.11
N ILE A 65 0.21 -8.97 -9.84
CA ILE A 65 1.26 -9.20 -10.85
C ILE A 65 0.74 -8.81 -12.23
N THR A 66 1.62 -8.32 -13.09
CA THR A 66 1.23 -7.94 -14.46
C THR A 66 0.98 -9.18 -15.33
N ASN A 67 0.14 -9.07 -16.36
CA ASN A 67 -0.16 -10.17 -17.29
C ASN A 67 1.08 -10.82 -17.93
N LYS A 68 2.21 -10.09 -18.02
CA LYS A 68 3.48 -10.63 -18.51
C LYS A 68 4.14 -11.62 -17.54
N GLU A 69 3.88 -11.51 -16.24
CA GLU A 69 4.44 -12.42 -15.22
C GLU A 69 3.58 -13.68 -15.01
N VAL A 70 2.29 -13.66 -15.40
CA VAL A 70 1.37 -14.82 -15.31
C VAL A 70 1.63 -15.86 -16.40
N THR A 71 2.27 -15.47 -17.49
CA THR A 71 2.43 -16.29 -18.70
C THR A 71 3.87 -16.78 -18.94
N ALA A 72 4.79 -16.44 -18.04
CA ALA A 72 6.22 -16.81 -18.10
C ALA A 72 6.51 -18.15 -17.40
#